data_AF-A0A7C6KBN2-F1
#
_entry.id   AF-A0A7C6KBN2-F1
#
_cell.length_a   1.000
_cell.length_b   1.000
_cell.length_c   1.000
_cell.angle_alpha   90.00
_cell.angle_beta   90.00
_cell.angle_gamma   90.00
#
_symmetry.space_group_name_H-M   'P 1'
#
loop_
_entity.id
_entity.type
_entity.pdbx_description
1 polymer ?
#
loop_
_entity_poly.entity_id
_entity_poly.type
_entity_poly.pdbx_seq_one_letter_code
_entity_poly.pdbx_strand_id
1 'polypeptide(L)'
;MKIVINKCYGGFGLSRKAAERLEELGVNMGLDDESAQGFDFYIPVDGIPRNDPRLVAVVEELGSEGASGGLANLEVVEIPDGVEWEIEEYDGIEWVAERHRTWG
;
A
#
# COMPACT_ATOMS: atom_id res chain seq x y z
N MET A 1 15.35 -2.16 2.59
CA MET A 1 14.16 -2.53 1.79
C MET A 1 13.12 -1.44 1.83
N LYS A 2 12.26 -1.36 0.80
CA LYS A 2 11.18 -0.36 0.67
C LYS A 2 9.83 -0.97 1.05
N ILE A 3 9.01 -0.20 1.76
CA ILE A 3 7.67 -0.62 2.22
C ILE A 3 6.70 0.53 2.00
N VAL A 4 5.51 0.23 1.49
CA VAL A 4 4.43 1.21 1.32
C VAL A 4 3.54 1.22 2.56
N ILE A 5 3.34 2.42 3.11
CA ILE A 5 2.50 2.65 4.29
C ILE A 5 1.49 3.78 4.03
N ASN A 6 0.40 3.78 4.78
CA ASN A 6 -0.59 4.85 4.80
C ASN A 6 -0.26 5.89 5.89
N LYS A 7 -0.32 7.17 5.55
CA LYS A 7 -0.13 8.32 6.45
C LYS A 7 -1.40 9.15 6.67
N CYS A 8 -2.55 8.63 6.25
CA CYS A 8 -3.85 9.27 6.43
C CYS A 8 -4.73 8.51 7.43
N TYR A 9 -5.68 9.20 8.05
CA TYR A 9 -6.77 8.55 8.76
C TYR A 9 -7.61 7.72 7.78
N GLY A 10 -7.99 6.50 8.18
CA GLY A 10 -8.80 5.62 7.34
C GLY A 10 -8.08 4.33 6.98
N GLY A 11 -7.94 4.04 5.68
CA GLY A 11 -7.50 2.72 5.22
C GLY A 11 -6.51 2.77 4.07
N PHE A 12 -5.75 1.68 3.91
CA PHE A 12 -4.82 1.49 2.81
C PHE A 12 -5.58 1.17 1.51
N GLY A 13 -5.84 2.19 0.70
CA GLY A 13 -6.53 2.06 -0.58
C GLY A 13 -5.77 2.75 -1.70
N LEU A 14 -5.77 2.14 -2.88
CA LEU A 14 -5.18 2.72 -4.09
C LEU A 14 -6.18 3.61 -4.83
N SER A 15 -5.65 4.57 -5.57
CA SER A 15 -6.40 5.23 -6.64
C SER A 15 -6.64 4.24 -7.79
N ARG A 16 -7.69 4.48 -8.61
CA ARG A 16 -7.89 3.73 -9.86
C ARG A 16 -6.65 3.73 -10.75
N LYS A 17 -5.97 4.88 -10.87
CA LYS A 17 -4.77 5.01 -11.69
C LYS A 17 -3.64 4.09 -11.21
N ALA A 18 -3.44 3.96 -9.90
CA ALA A 18 -2.44 3.05 -9.36
C ALA A 18 -2.83 1.58 -9.54
N ALA A 19 -4.10 1.24 -9.37
CA ALA A 19 -4.57 -0.12 -9.60
C ALA A 19 -4.42 -0.53 -11.07
N GLU A 20 -4.79 0.33 -12.02
CA GLU A 20 -4.58 0.10 -13.47
C GLU A 20 -3.10 -0.09 -13.79
N ARG A 21 -2.23 0.74 -13.20
CA ARG A 21 -0.78 0.61 -13.37
C ARG A 21 -0.23 -0.71 -12.83
N LEU A 22 -0.79 -1.23 -11.74
CA LEU A 22 -0.45 -2.56 -11.22
C LEU A 22 -0.92 -3.69 -12.16
N GLU A 23 -2.09 -3.56 -12.79
CA GLU A 23 -2.54 -4.51 -13.82
C GLU A 23 -1.63 -4.53 -15.04
N GLU A 24 -1.13 -3.38 -15.49
CA GLU A 24 -0.10 -3.30 -16.55
C GLU A 24 1.20 -4.03 -16.16
N LEU A 25 1.51 -4.11 -14.86
CA LEU A 25 2.65 -4.84 -14.29
C LEU A 25 2.30 -6.32 -13.96
N GLY A 26 1.14 -6.80 -14.39
CA GLY A 26 0.71 -8.19 -14.26
C GLY A 26 0.18 -8.57 -12.88
N VAL A 27 -0.28 -7.60 -12.08
CA VAL A 27 -0.98 -7.84 -10.83
C VAL A 27 -2.48 -7.84 -11.09
N ASN A 28 -3.19 -8.89 -10.73
CA ASN A 28 -4.65 -8.91 -10.88
C ASN A 28 -5.29 -8.05 -9.77
N MET A 29 -5.82 -6.88 -10.13
CA MET A 29 -6.52 -5.98 -9.21
C MET A 29 -8.05 -6.17 -9.24
N GLY A 30 -8.56 -7.03 -10.13
CA GLY A 30 -9.99 -7.32 -10.23
C GLY A 30 -10.83 -6.11 -10.65
N LEU A 31 -10.27 -5.17 -11.43
CA LEU A 31 -10.97 -3.95 -11.86
C LEU A 31 -12.11 -4.23 -12.85
N ASP A 32 -12.17 -5.43 -13.42
CA ASP A 32 -13.20 -5.91 -14.32
C ASP A 32 -14.46 -6.44 -13.62
N ASP A 33 -14.42 -6.63 -12.29
CA ASP A 33 -15.58 -7.00 -11.49
C ASP A 33 -16.56 -5.81 -11.35
N GLU A 34 -17.80 -5.97 -11.82
CA GLU A 34 -18.85 -4.94 -11.73
C GLU A 34 -19.09 -4.46 -10.29
N SER A 35 -18.79 -5.28 -9.28
CA SER A 35 -18.88 -4.89 -7.87
C SER A 35 -17.75 -3.94 -7.42
N ALA A 36 -16.59 -3.97 -8.09
CA ALA A 36 -15.46 -3.07 -7.82
C ALA A 36 -15.70 -1.65 -8.37
N GLN A 37 -16.57 -1.50 -9.38
CA GLN A 37 -16.91 -0.21 -10.00
C GLN A 37 -17.62 0.76 -9.03
N GLY A 38 -18.20 0.24 -7.93
CA GLY A 38 -18.85 1.06 -6.90
C GLY A 38 -17.88 1.76 -5.94
N PHE A 39 -16.61 1.38 -5.92
CA PHE A 39 -15.60 1.85 -4.97
C PHE A 39 -14.41 2.55 -5.65
N ASP A 40 -14.68 3.39 -6.67
CA ASP A 40 -13.65 4.20 -7.34
C ASP A 40 -12.80 5.05 -6.38
N PHE A 41 -13.31 5.33 -5.17
CA PHE A 41 -12.62 6.09 -4.12
C PHE A 41 -11.74 5.22 -3.20
N TYR A 42 -11.87 3.89 -3.23
CA TYR A 42 -11.16 2.99 -2.33
C TYR A 42 -11.01 1.61 -2.97
N ILE A 43 -9.87 1.36 -3.61
CA ILE A 43 -9.53 0.04 -4.16
C ILE A 43 -8.69 -0.69 -3.11
N PRO A 44 -9.24 -1.74 -2.45
CA PRO A 44 -8.50 -2.50 -1.46
C PRO A 44 -7.34 -3.25 -2.12
N VAL A 45 -6.24 -3.36 -1.38
CA VAL A 45 -5.01 -3.99 -1.86
C VAL A 45 -4.85 -5.35 -1.19
N ASP A 46 -5.81 -6.23 -1.43
CA ASP A 46 -5.78 -7.57 -0.85
C ASP A 46 -4.78 -8.45 -1.61
N GLY A 47 -3.88 -9.10 -0.86
CA GLY A 47 -2.95 -10.09 -1.43
C GLY A 47 -1.67 -9.53 -2.05
N ILE A 48 -1.44 -8.21 -2.02
CA ILE A 48 -0.16 -7.61 -2.44
C ILE A 48 0.67 -7.29 -1.20
N PRO A 49 1.88 -7.86 -1.05
CA PRO A 49 2.78 -7.51 0.04
C PRO A 49 3.13 -6.01 0.04
N ARG A 50 3.24 -5.39 1.23
CA ARG A 50 3.58 -3.96 1.34
C ARG A 50 4.98 -3.61 0.82
N ASN A 51 5.84 -4.61 0.66
CA ASN A 51 7.16 -4.50 0.06
C ASN A 51 7.22 -5.07 -1.38
N ASP A 52 6.06 -5.31 -2.02
CA ASP A 52 6.04 -5.76 -3.41
C ASP A 52 6.74 -4.72 -4.30
N PRO A 53 7.76 -5.10 -5.10
CA PRO A 53 8.51 -4.15 -5.91
C PRO A 53 7.64 -3.35 -6.90
N ARG A 54 6.53 -3.94 -7.38
CA ARG A 54 5.60 -3.28 -8.30
C ARG A 54 4.78 -2.23 -7.56
N LEU A 55 4.29 -2.56 -6.37
CA LEU A 55 3.58 -1.60 -5.51
C LEU A 55 4.47 -0.40 -5.16
N VAL A 56 5.70 -0.66 -4.74
CA VAL A 56 6.69 0.39 -4.44
C VAL A 56 6.91 1.25 -5.69
N ALA A 57 7.19 0.64 -6.85
CA ALA A 57 7.44 1.37 -8.08
C ALA A 57 6.26 2.26 -8.49
N VAL A 58 5.02 1.78 -8.35
CA VAL A 58 3.81 2.55 -8.67
C VAL A 58 3.65 3.75 -7.75
N VAL A 59 3.87 3.59 -6.44
CA VAL A 59 3.77 4.72 -5.49
C VAL A 59 4.88 5.74 -5.72
N GLU A 60 6.10 5.31 -6.07
CA GLU A 60 7.19 6.23 -6.42
C GLU A 60 6.95 6.94 -7.75
N GLU A 61 6.40 6.25 -8.75
CA GLU A 61 6.08 6.78 -10.08
C GLU A 61 4.97 7.84 -10.02
N LEU A 62 3.89 7.54 -9.31
CA LEU A 62 2.68 8.38 -9.28
C LEU A 62 2.71 9.43 -8.17
N GLY A 63 3.59 9.27 -7.18
CA GLY A 63 3.57 10.02 -5.94
C GLY A 63 2.33 9.72 -5.10
N SER A 64 2.30 10.24 -3.87
CA SER A 64 1.18 9.99 -2.95
C SER A 64 -0.17 10.43 -3.54
N GLU A 65 -0.26 11.63 -4.12
CA GLU A 65 -1.51 12.15 -4.69
C GLU A 65 -2.04 11.29 -5.84
N GLY A 66 -1.14 10.74 -6.67
CA GLY A 66 -1.53 9.91 -7.80
C GLY A 66 -1.79 8.46 -7.41
N ALA A 67 -1.18 7.98 -6.33
CA ALA A 67 -1.28 6.58 -5.90
C ALA A 67 -2.41 6.32 -4.89
N SER A 68 -2.81 7.33 -4.12
CA SER A 68 -3.71 7.15 -2.99
C SER A 68 -5.18 7.20 -3.37
N GLY A 69 -5.98 6.30 -2.77
CA GLY A 69 -7.43 6.42 -2.75
C GLY A 69 -7.89 7.63 -1.91
N GLY A 70 -9.20 7.93 -1.94
CA GLY A 70 -9.76 9.14 -1.33
C GLY A 70 -9.65 9.22 0.21
N LEU A 71 -9.29 8.12 0.87
CA LEU A 71 -9.10 8.01 2.33
C LEU A 71 -7.70 7.48 2.69
N ALA A 72 -6.71 7.73 1.81
CA ALA A 72 -5.34 7.26 1.98
C ALA A 72 -4.33 8.38 1.67
N ASN A 73 -3.10 8.21 2.18
CA ASN A 73 -1.91 8.96 1.81
C ASN A 73 -0.75 7.97 1.80
N LEU A 74 -0.50 7.36 0.65
CA LEU A 74 0.47 6.28 0.49
C LEU A 74 1.87 6.83 0.29
N GLU A 75 2.79 6.37 1.13
CA GLU A 75 4.20 6.77 1.10
C GLU A 75 5.10 5.55 1.15
N VAL A 76 6.28 5.67 0.52
CA VAL A 76 7.34 4.66 0.57
C VAL A 76 8.31 5.01 1.68
N VAL A 77 8.54 4.07 2.60
CA VAL A 77 9.58 4.16 3.62
C VAL A 77 10.68 3.15 3.38
N GLU A 78 11.92 3.53 3.71
CA GLU A 78 13.08 2.65 3.66
C GLU A 78 13.44 2.18 5.06
N ILE A 79 13.62 0.87 5.22
CA ILE A 79 14.19 0.25 6.42
C ILE A 79 15.48 -0.52 6.06
N PRO A 80 16.35 -0.86 7.04
CA PRO A 80 17.50 -1.71 6.76
C PRO A 80 17.13 -3.07 6.14
N ASP A 81 18.00 -3.62 5.30
CA ASP A 81 17.79 -4.96 4.74
C ASP A 81 18.02 -6.04 5.80
N GLY A 82 17.30 -7.16 5.67
CA GLY A 82 17.46 -8.34 6.54
C GLY A 82 16.82 -8.23 7.92
N VAL A 83 16.05 -7.16 8.18
CA VAL A 83 15.30 -6.96 9.42
C VAL A 83 13.89 -7.58 9.30
N GLU A 84 13.44 -8.30 10.32
CA GLU A 84 12.04 -8.70 10.46
C GLU A 84 11.21 -7.49 10.88
N TRP A 85 10.06 -7.27 10.25
CA TRP A 85 9.25 -6.07 10.48
C TRP A 85 7.76 -6.40 10.46
N GLU A 86 6.98 -5.48 11.00
CA GLU A 86 5.51 -5.48 10.95
C GLU A 86 4.98 -4.07 10.71
N ILE A 87 3.74 -3.98 10.22
CA ILE A 87 3.00 -2.72 10.18
C ILE A 87 2.28 -2.57 11.50
N GLU A 88 2.53 -1.46 12.17
CA GLU A 88 1.74 -0.97 13.28
C GLU A 88 0.90 0.20 12.80
N GLU A 89 -0.28 0.38 13.40
CA GLU A 89 -1.20 1.45 12.99
C GLU A 89 -1.97 2.04 14.17
N TYR A 90 -2.37 3.28 13.99
CA TYR A 90 -3.38 3.92 14.83
C TYR A 90 -4.32 4.74 13.95
N ASP A 91 -5.57 4.28 13.84
CA ASP A 91 -6.63 4.92 13.04
C ASP A 91 -6.26 5.03 11.54
N GLY A 92 -5.55 4.02 11.03
CA GLY A 92 -5.08 3.96 9.65
C GLY A 92 -3.75 4.67 9.38
N ILE A 93 -3.23 5.45 10.33
CA ILE A 93 -1.88 6.01 10.23
C ILE A 93 -0.88 4.93 10.61
N GLU A 94 -0.14 4.46 9.61
CA GLU A 94 0.77 3.34 9.71
C GLU A 94 2.22 3.77 9.95
N TRP A 95 2.99 2.91 10.60
CA TRP A 95 4.45 2.93 10.64
C TRP A 95 5.01 1.52 10.60
N VAL A 96 6.26 1.40 10.13
CA VAL A 96 6.98 0.13 10.16
C VAL A 96 7.68 0.00 11.49
N ALA A 97 7.41 -1.09 12.21
CA ALA A 97 8.11 -1.46 13.44
C ALA A 97 9.02 -2.67 13.17
N GLU A 98 10.22 -2.64 13.73
CA GLU A 98 11.08 -3.82 13.75
C GLU A 98 10.52 -4.85 14.75
N ARG A 99 10.41 -6.10 14.30
CA ARG A 99 9.94 -7.18 15.13
C ARG A 99 11.08 -7.68 16.01
N HIS A 100 11.07 -7.27 17.28
CA HIS A 100 12.04 -7.72 18.26
C HIS A 100 11.54 -8.91 19.08
N ARG A 101 12.47 -9.79 19.47
CA ARG A 101 12.21 -10.80 20.50
C ARG A 101 12.47 -10.20 21.87
N THR A 102 11.58 -10.46 22.82
CA THR A 102 11.74 -10.07 24.22
C THR A 102 11.92 -11.31 25.08
N TRP A 103 12.76 -11.21 26.11
CA TRP A 103 13.03 -12.26 27.09
C TRP A 103 12.98 -11.65 28.49
N GLY A 104 12.55 -12.43 29.48
CA GLY A 104 12.48 -12.04 30.89
C GLY A 104 13.22 -13.04 31.78
#